data_AF-A0A804L2S8-F1
#
_entry.id   AF-A0A804L2S8-F1
#
_cell.length_a   1.000
_cell.length_b   1.000
_cell.length_c   1.000
_cell.angle_alpha   90.00
_cell.angle_beta   90.00
_cell.angle_gamma   90.00
#
_symmetry.space_group_name_H-M   'P 1'
#
loop_
_entity.id
_entity.type
_entity.pdbx_description
1 polymer ?
#
loop_
_entity_poly.entity_id
_entity_poly.type
_entity_poly.pdbx_seq_one_letter_code
_entity_poly.pdbx_strand_id
1 'polypeptide(L)'
;MVRGSIGKLIAGSLALARRWQKQQLRRLNVHEYQGAELMSKYGINVPKGVAASSIEEVKEAVKSVFPSGKEVVVKSQILAGGRGLGTFKSGLKGGVHIVKTEEVADIAGFTEVPVVVRLEGTNVDQGKRILKESGMTLITAEDLDDAAEKAVKAAAQ
;
A
#
# COMPACT_ATOMS: atom_id res chain seq x y z
N MET A 1 -28.82 44.98 25.62
CA MET A 1 -28.91 44.68 24.17
C MET A 1 -28.25 45.87 23.47
N VAL A 2 -27.01 45.85 22.98
CA VAL A 2 -26.38 44.99 21.96
C VAL A 2 -24.86 44.98 22.23
N ARG A 3 -24.33 43.87 22.76
CA ARG A 3 -22.89 43.56 22.73
C ARG A 3 -22.72 42.38 21.79
N GLY A 4 -22.39 42.64 20.54
CA GLY A 4 -22.17 41.57 19.57
C GLY A 4 -22.41 42.07 18.15
N SER A 5 -21.38 42.64 17.53
CA SER A 5 -21.28 42.65 16.06
C SER A 5 -19.96 43.15 15.48
N ILE A 6 -18.94 43.49 16.29
CA ILE A 6 -17.66 43.98 15.74
C ILE A 6 -16.64 42.83 15.51
N GLY A 7 -16.75 41.71 16.24
CA GLY A 7 -15.84 40.56 16.08
C GLY A 7 -16.07 39.71 14.81
N LYS A 8 -17.20 39.86 14.12
CA LYS A 8 -17.55 39.05 12.94
C LYS A 8 -17.03 39.58 11.61
N LEU A 9 -16.53 40.82 11.56
CA LEU A 9 -16.05 41.43 10.31
C LEU A 9 -14.55 41.21 10.04
N ILE A 10 -13.76 40.79 11.04
CA ILE A 10 -12.32 40.53 10.87
C ILE A 10 -12.05 39.04 10.55
N ALA A 11 -12.97 38.14 10.91
CA ALA A 11 -12.84 36.70 10.59
C ALA A 11 -13.15 36.35 9.13
N GLY A 12 -13.80 37.26 8.38
CA GLY A 12 -14.21 37.03 6.98
C GLY A 12 -13.11 37.25 5.94
N SER A 13 -12.07 38.03 6.25
CA SER A 13 -11.01 38.39 5.30
C SER A 13 -9.78 37.46 5.36
N LEU A 14 -9.54 36.77 6.48
CA LEU A 14 -8.47 35.76 6.57
C LEU A 14 -8.82 34.41 5.93
N ALA A 15 -10.09 34.13 5.64
CA ALA A 15 -10.50 32.88 5.00
C ALA A 15 -10.18 32.84 3.49
N LEU A 16 -10.01 34.00 2.85
CA LEU A 16 -9.69 34.14 1.41
C LEU A 16 -8.19 33.97 1.11
N ALA A 17 -7.34 34.05 2.14
CA ALA A 17 -5.93 33.68 2.05
C ALA A 17 -5.74 32.16 2.31
N ARG A 18 -6.75 31.33 2.05
CA ARG A 18 -6.55 29.89 1.81
C ARG A 18 -5.69 29.77 0.57
N ARG A 19 -4.38 29.78 0.83
CA ARG A 19 -3.26 29.50 -0.06
C ARG A 19 -3.77 28.80 -1.31
N TRP A 20 -3.69 29.49 -2.44
CA TRP A 20 -3.59 28.86 -3.74
C TRP A 20 -2.32 28.01 -3.73
N GLN A 21 -2.38 26.89 -3.02
CA GLN A 21 -1.40 25.85 -3.14
C GLN A 21 -1.66 25.29 -4.52
N LYS A 22 -0.94 25.82 -5.52
CA LYS A 22 -0.88 25.24 -6.85
C LYS A 22 -0.52 23.77 -6.64
N GLN A 23 -1.52 22.90 -6.69
CA GLN A 23 -1.29 21.48 -6.59
C GLN A 23 -0.34 21.13 -7.73
N GLN A 24 0.79 20.53 -7.39
CA GLN A 24 1.75 20.08 -8.39
C GLN A 24 1.01 19.15 -9.36
N LEU A 25 0.87 19.59 -10.61
CA LEU A 25 0.28 18.79 -11.67
C LEU A 25 1.25 17.64 -11.95
N ARG A 26 0.80 16.42 -11.65
CA ARG A 26 1.56 15.20 -11.97
C ARG A 26 1.26 14.84 -13.42
N ARG A 27 2.25 15.06 -14.30
CA ARG A 27 2.15 14.74 -15.73
C ARG A 27 2.61 13.32 -16.07
N LEU A 28 3.15 12.58 -15.09
CA LEU A 28 3.68 11.24 -15.27
C LEU A 28 3.26 10.35 -14.10
N ASN A 29 2.74 9.18 -14.43
CA ASN A 29 2.55 8.08 -13.50
C ASN A 29 3.32 6.88 -14.07
N VAL A 30 4.12 6.23 -13.22
CA VAL A 30 4.83 5.00 -13.55
C VAL A 30 4.31 3.88 -12.66
N HIS A 31 4.37 2.65 -13.15
CA HIS A 31 4.02 1.49 -12.33
C HIS A 31 5.04 1.26 -11.22
N GLU A 32 4.64 0.53 -10.18
CA GLU A 32 5.49 0.28 -9.01
C GLU A 32 6.79 -0.42 -9.40
N TYR A 33 6.72 -1.42 -10.28
CA TYR A 33 7.91 -2.15 -10.72
C TYR A 33 8.89 -1.28 -11.50
N GLN A 34 8.39 -0.37 -12.35
CA GLN A 34 9.22 0.54 -13.14
C GLN A 34 9.98 1.51 -12.24
N GLY A 35 9.29 2.05 -11.23
CA GLY A 35 9.90 2.89 -10.22
C GLY A 35 10.98 2.14 -9.42
N ALA A 36 10.68 0.92 -8.99
CA ALA A 36 11.64 0.07 -8.28
C ALA A 36 12.87 -0.25 -9.13
N GLU A 37 12.68 -0.66 -10.39
CA GLU A 37 13.77 -0.96 -11.30
C GLU A 37 14.66 0.27 -11.55
N LEU A 38 14.06 1.45 -11.75
CA LEU A 38 14.80 2.69 -11.93
C LEU A 38 15.63 3.02 -10.68
N MET A 39 15.03 2.95 -9.50
CA MET A 39 15.74 3.19 -8.23
C MET A 39 16.90 2.21 -8.04
N SER A 40 16.68 0.93 -8.35
CA SER A 40 17.71 -0.12 -8.29
C SER A 40 18.91 0.18 -9.18
N LYS A 41 18.68 0.66 -10.42
CA LYS A 41 19.74 1.05 -11.36
C LYS A 41 20.68 2.14 -10.81
N TYR A 42 20.17 2.99 -9.92
CA TYR A 42 20.95 4.04 -9.26
C TYR A 42 21.46 3.65 -7.86
N GLY A 43 21.45 2.35 -7.52
CA GLY A 43 22.00 1.84 -6.26
C GLY A 43 21.11 2.05 -5.04
N ILE A 44 19.84 2.44 -5.23
CA ILE A 44 18.89 2.54 -4.13
C ILE A 44 18.37 1.14 -3.81
N ASN A 45 18.45 0.75 -2.53
CA ASN A 45 17.94 -0.54 -2.07
C ASN A 45 16.41 -0.59 -2.22
N VAL A 46 15.93 -1.47 -3.10
CA VAL A 46 14.51 -1.73 -3.31
C VAL A 46 14.21 -3.21 -3.17
N PRO A 47 12.99 -3.60 -2.76
CA PRO A 47 12.58 -4.99 -2.76
C PRO A 47 12.68 -5.58 -4.17
N LYS A 48 13.35 -6.72 -4.31
CA LYS A 48 13.41 -7.45 -5.59
C LYS A 48 12.02 -7.96 -5.94
N GLY A 49 11.58 -7.69 -7.16
CA GLY A 49 10.32 -8.17 -7.70
C GLY A 49 10.39 -8.29 -9.21
N VAL A 50 9.55 -9.16 -9.77
CA VAL A 50 9.43 -9.40 -11.21
C VAL A 50 8.00 -9.09 -11.63
N ALA A 51 7.86 -8.32 -12.71
CA ALA A 51 6.58 -8.12 -13.37
C ALA A 51 6.29 -9.32 -14.28
N ALA A 52 5.08 -9.87 -14.17
CA ALA A 52 4.61 -11.00 -14.95
C ALA A 52 3.23 -10.68 -15.52
N SER A 53 3.03 -11.08 -16.78
CA SER A 53 1.81 -10.87 -17.56
C SER A 53 1.04 -12.16 -17.82
N SER A 54 1.69 -13.32 -17.64
CA SER A 54 1.11 -14.65 -17.79
C SER A 54 1.34 -15.52 -16.55
N ILE A 55 0.57 -16.60 -16.42
CA ILE A 55 0.69 -17.55 -15.31
C ILE A 55 2.04 -18.29 -15.39
N GLU A 56 2.53 -18.53 -16.60
CA GLU A 56 3.82 -19.15 -16.88
C GLU A 56 4.97 -18.26 -16.39
N GLU A 57 4.94 -16.96 -16.73
CA GLU A 57 5.92 -15.97 -16.27
C GLU A 57 5.90 -15.85 -14.74
N VAL A 58 4.72 -15.92 -14.10
CA VAL A 58 4.60 -15.93 -12.64
C VAL A 58 5.32 -17.14 -12.04
N LYS A 59 5.11 -18.34 -12.58
CA LYS A 59 5.75 -19.57 -12.10
C LYS A 59 7.27 -19.52 -12.29
N GLU A 60 7.73 -18.97 -13.41
CA GLU A 60 9.16 -18.81 -13.69
C GLU A 60 9.79 -17.75 -12.78
N ALA A 61 9.11 -16.62 -12.55
CA ALA A 61 9.55 -15.58 -11.62
C ALA A 61 9.71 -16.10 -10.20
N VAL A 62 8.77 -16.93 -9.73
CA VAL A 62 8.85 -17.57 -8.41
C VAL A 62 10.06 -18.50 -8.32
N LYS A 63 10.28 -19.36 -9.33
CA LYS A 63 11.41 -20.30 -9.34
C LYS A 63 12.77 -19.61 -9.43
N SER A 64 12.89 -18.60 -10.29
CA SER A 64 14.16 -17.94 -10.59
C SER A 64 14.60 -16.99 -9.48
N VAL A 65 13.67 -16.20 -8.95
CA VAL A 65 14.00 -15.13 -8.01
C VAL A 65 13.85 -15.58 -6.56
N PHE A 66 12.97 -16.55 -6.29
CA PHE A 66 12.57 -16.94 -4.93
C PHE A 66 12.69 -18.46 -4.67
N PRO A 67 13.86 -19.10 -4.91
CA PRO A 67 14.03 -20.55 -4.77
C PRO A 67 13.89 -21.09 -3.33
N SER A 68 13.86 -20.22 -2.32
CA SER A 68 13.71 -20.58 -0.91
C SER A 68 12.70 -19.71 -0.16
N GLY A 69 11.94 -18.87 -0.88
CA GLY A 69 10.92 -18.04 -0.27
C GLY A 69 9.71 -18.91 0.07
N LYS A 70 9.31 -18.96 1.35
CA LYS A 70 8.06 -19.65 1.75
C LYS A 70 6.82 -18.87 1.31
N GLU A 71 6.94 -17.55 1.27
CA GLU A 71 5.86 -16.61 1.01
C GLU A 71 6.31 -15.52 0.05
N VAL A 72 5.40 -15.17 -0.85
CA VAL A 72 5.58 -14.11 -1.85
C VAL A 72 4.39 -13.17 -1.82
N VAL A 73 4.64 -11.91 -2.14
CA VAL A 73 3.61 -10.90 -2.31
C VAL A 73 3.31 -10.75 -3.79
N VAL A 74 2.05 -11.00 -4.16
CA VAL A 74 1.49 -10.74 -5.48
C VAL A 74 0.80 -9.39 -5.45
N LYS A 75 1.22 -8.48 -6.33
CA LYS A 75 0.65 -7.13 -6.44
C LYS A 75 0.16 -6.84 -7.84
N SER A 76 -1.12 -6.49 -7.97
CA SER A 76 -1.64 -5.97 -9.23
C SER A 76 -0.99 -4.64 -9.61
N GLN A 77 -0.65 -4.52 -10.90
CA GLN A 77 -0.04 -3.32 -11.46
C GLN A 77 -1.08 -2.46 -12.14
N ILE A 78 -1.54 -1.43 -11.42
CA ILE A 78 -2.41 -0.39 -11.94
C ILE A 78 -1.88 0.99 -11.55
N LEU A 79 -2.17 2.01 -12.35
CA LEU A 79 -1.84 3.41 -12.05
C LEU A 79 -2.91 4.03 -11.12
N ALA A 80 -3.23 3.33 -10.05
CA ALA A 80 -4.18 3.75 -9.04
C ALA A 80 -3.72 3.33 -7.64
N GLY A 81 -4.06 4.16 -6.64
CA GLY A 81 -3.94 3.80 -5.23
C GLY A 81 -5.04 2.82 -4.80
N GLY A 82 -5.00 2.37 -3.54
CA GLY A 82 -6.09 1.57 -2.96
C GLY A 82 -6.18 0.12 -3.45
N ARG A 83 -5.13 -0.41 -4.10
CA ARG A 83 -5.09 -1.78 -4.63
C ARG A 83 -5.52 -2.84 -3.62
N GLY A 84 -5.09 -2.75 -2.37
CA GLY A 84 -5.46 -3.73 -1.33
C GLY A 84 -6.95 -3.78 -1.00
N LEU A 85 -7.72 -2.73 -1.29
CA LEU A 85 -9.17 -2.64 -1.04
C LEU A 85 -10.01 -2.82 -2.32
N GLY A 86 -9.36 -2.88 -3.48
CA GLY A 86 -10.04 -3.05 -4.76
C GLY A 86 -10.62 -4.46 -4.90
N THR A 87 -11.71 -4.59 -5.65
CA THR A 87 -12.31 -5.89 -5.99
C THR A 87 -12.17 -6.11 -7.48
N PHE A 88 -11.73 -7.29 -7.88
CA PHE A 88 -11.69 -7.70 -9.29
C PHE A 88 -13.05 -8.15 -9.78
N LYS A 89 -13.27 -8.06 -11.10
CA LYS A 89 -14.49 -8.57 -11.75
C LYS A 89 -14.66 -10.09 -11.57
N SER A 90 -13.55 -10.80 -11.38
CA SER A 90 -13.50 -12.23 -11.05
C SER A 90 -14.03 -12.55 -9.64
N GLY A 91 -14.29 -11.53 -8.80
CA GLY A 91 -14.72 -11.69 -7.42
C GLY A 91 -13.58 -11.72 -6.40
N LEU A 92 -12.32 -11.74 -6.85
CA LEU A 92 -11.15 -11.65 -5.97
C LEU A 92 -11.14 -10.29 -5.25
N LYS A 93 -10.98 -10.32 -3.91
CA LYS A 93 -10.93 -9.11 -3.07
C LYS A 93 -9.49 -8.77 -2.71
N GLY A 94 -9.10 -7.53 -2.99
CA GLY A 94 -7.76 -7.03 -2.80
C GLY A 94 -6.86 -7.31 -4.00
N GLY A 95 -5.98 -6.37 -4.33
CA GLY A 95 -4.94 -6.47 -5.36
C GLY A 95 -3.54 -6.65 -4.79
N VAL A 96 -3.43 -6.92 -3.49
CA VAL A 96 -2.17 -7.19 -2.80
C VAL A 96 -2.40 -8.40 -1.91
N HIS A 97 -1.79 -9.52 -2.28
CA HIS A 97 -1.91 -10.77 -1.54
C HIS A 97 -0.54 -11.27 -1.12
N ILE A 98 -0.42 -11.69 0.11
CA ILE A 98 0.69 -12.51 0.60
C ILE A 98 0.22 -13.95 0.48
N VAL A 99 0.94 -14.75 -0.29
CA VAL A 99 0.60 -16.14 -0.57
C VAL A 99 1.82 -17.03 -0.53
N LYS A 100 1.60 -18.30 -0.25
CA LYS A 100 2.65 -19.32 -0.37
C LYS A 100 3.03 -19.51 -1.83
N THR A 101 4.24 -19.98 -2.06
CA THR A 101 4.78 -20.24 -3.41
C THR A 101 3.93 -21.17 -4.26
N GLU A 102 3.19 -22.10 -3.66
CA GLU A 102 2.30 -23.00 -4.39
C GLU A 102 1.02 -22.31 -4.91
N GLU A 103 0.51 -21.32 -4.17
CA GLU A 103 -0.82 -20.71 -4.37
C GLU A 103 -0.77 -19.45 -5.28
N VAL A 104 0.43 -19.05 -5.70
CA VAL A 104 0.66 -17.84 -6.51
C VAL A 104 -0.08 -17.89 -7.84
N ALA A 105 -0.11 -19.08 -8.47
CA ALA A 105 -0.73 -19.26 -9.77
C ALA A 105 -2.25 -19.05 -9.72
N ASP A 106 -2.88 -19.44 -8.61
CA ASP A 106 -4.32 -19.32 -8.43
C ASP A 106 -4.70 -17.84 -8.34
N ILE A 107 -4.03 -17.06 -7.49
CA ILE A 107 -4.27 -15.62 -7.36
C ILE A 107 -3.99 -14.88 -8.68
N ALA A 108 -2.89 -15.22 -9.36
CA ALA A 108 -2.56 -14.61 -10.64
C ALA A 108 -3.63 -14.91 -11.71
N GLY A 109 -4.21 -16.12 -11.71
CA GLY A 109 -5.26 -16.51 -12.65
C GLY A 109 -6.57 -15.73 -12.51
N PHE A 110 -6.88 -15.21 -11.32
CA PHE A 110 -8.06 -14.36 -11.11
C PHE A 110 -7.85 -12.90 -11.55
N THR A 111 -6.65 -12.54 -12.02
CA THR A 111 -6.25 -11.16 -12.29
C THR A 111 -6.03 -10.95 -13.79
N GLU A 112 -6.87 -10.16 -14.46
CA GLU A 112 -6.69 -9.78 -15.88
C GLU A 112 -5.56 -8.75 -16.09
N VAL A 113 -4.97 -8.25 -15.00
CA VAL A 113 -3.98 -7.18 -14.98
C VAL A 113 -2.62 -7.76 -14.63
N PRO A 114 -1.52 -7.27 -15.23
CA PRO A 114 -0.17 -7.71 -14.86
C PRO A 114 0.08 -7.63 -13.36
N VAL A 115 0.78 -8.63 -12.83
CA VAL A 115 1.11 -8.72 -11.42
C VAL A 115 2.61 -8.63 -11.21
N VAL A 116 3.02 -8.14 -10.05
CA VAL A 116 4.40 -8.21 -9.59
C VAL A 116 4.48 -9.19 -8.45
N VAL A 117 5.36 -10.17 -8.60
CA VAL A 117 5.70 -11.11 -7.53
C VAL A 117 6.98 -10.62 -6.87
N ARG A 118 6.95 -10.46 -5.54
CA ARG A 118 8.12 -10.09 -4.73
C ARG A 118 8.21 -10.98 -3.49
N LEU A 119 9.37 -11.08 -2.86
CA LEU A 119 9.44 -11.69 -1.52
C LEU A 119 8.62 -10.88 -0.54
N GLU A 120 7.94 -11.59 0.35
CA GLU A 120 7.56 -11.00 1.60
C GLU A 120 8.82 -10.73 2.44
N GLY A 121 8.85 -9.61 3.16
CA GLY A 121 9.94 -9.34 4.09
C GLY A 121 9.93 -10.42 5.18
N THR A 122 11.04 -11.12 5.36
CA THR A 122 11.18 -12.29 6.27
C THR A 122 10.99 -11.98 7.76
N ASN A 123 10.72 -10.71 8.12
CA ASN A 123 10.71 -10.22 9.49
C ASN A 123 9.38 -9.56 9.87
N VAL A 124 8.24 -9.96 9.29
CA VAL A 124 6.93 -9.44 9.74
C VAL A 124 6.72 -9.72 11.24
N ASP A 125 7.00 -10.95 11.69
CA ASP A 125 6.89 -11.32 13.11
C ASP A 125 7.90 -10.58 13.99
N GLN A 126 9.15 -10.47 13.52
CA GLN A 126 10.19 -9.75 14.25
C GLN A 126 9.88 -8.24 14.31
N GLY A 127 9.30 -7.66 13.25
CA GLY A 127 8.82 -6.29 13.21
C GLY A 127 7.67 -6.05 14.18
N LYS A 128 6.69 -6.96 14.24
CA LYS A 128 5.62 -6.92 15.24
C LYS A 128 6.17 -6.98 16.67
N ARG A 129 7.21 -7.80 16.94
CA ARG A 129 7.87 -7.86 18.25
C ARG A 129 8.61 -6.57 18.58
N ILE A 130 9.44 -6.05 17.67
CA ILE A 130 10.16 -4.78 17.85
C ILE A 130 9.18 -3.63 18.12
N LEU A 131 8.04 -3.58 17.41
CA LEU A 131 7.01 -2.55 17.64
C LEU A 131 6.29 -2.69 18.99
N LYS A 132 6.18 -3.91 19.53
CA LYS A 132 5.66 -4.14 20.90
C LYS A 132 6.69 -3.80 21.97
N GLU A 133 7.97 -4.04 21.71
CA GLU A 133 9.08 -3.84 22.64
C GLU A 133 9.66 -2.42 22.60
N SER A 134 9.31 -1.60 21.59
CA SER A 134 9.86 -0.25 21.40
C SER A 134 9.39 0.78 22.43
N GLY A 135 8.48 0.43 23.33
CA GLY A 135 7.93 1.33 24.35
C GLY A 135 7.10 2.49 23.79
N MET A 136 6.75 2.45 22.48
CA MET A 136 5.87 3.43 21.87
C MET A 136 4.41 3.12 22.22
N THR A 137 3.58 4.15 22.40
CA THR A 137 2.12 4.00 22.55
C THR A 137 1.49 3.59 21.21
N LEU A 138 1.65 2.31 20.86
CA LEU A 138 1.15 1.72 19.63
C LEU A 138 0.04 0.71 19.96
N ILE A 139 -1.10 0.87 19.29
CA ILE A 139 -2.17 -0.12 19.31
C ILE A 139 -1.97 -1.00 18.08
N THR A 140 -1.47 -2.22 18.28
CA THR A 140 -1.25 -3.17 17.18
C THR A 140 -2.55 -3.80 16.73
N ALA A 141 -2.74 -3.87 15.41
CA ALA A 141 -3.86 -4.56 14.78
C ALA A 141 -3.37 -5.64 13.82
N GLU A 142 -4.17 -6.69 13.64
CA GLU A 142 -3.83 -7.81 12.76
C GLU A 142 -4.25 -7.56 11.31
N ASP A 143 -5.35 -6.84 11.14
CA ASP A 143 -5.88 -6.40 9.85
C ASP A 143 -6.41 -4.96 9.95
N LEU A 144 -6.89 -4.43 8.82
CA LEU A 144 -7.38 -3.06 8.72
C LEU A 144 -8.71 -2.82 9.44
N ASP A 145 -9.56 -3.84 9.54
CA ASP A 145 -10.87 -3.72 10.19
C ASP A 145 -10.69 -3.67 11.71
N ASP A 146 -9.84 -4.55 12.25
CA ASP A 146 -9.36 -4.52 13.63
C ASP A 146 -8.65 -3.18 13.94
N ALA A 147 -7.84 -2.67 13.01
CA ALA A 147 -7.20 -1.36 13.16
C ALA A 147 -8.22 -0.22 13.25
N ALA A 148 -9.23 -0.23 12.38
CA ALA A 148 -10.27 0.79 12.36
C ALA A 148 -11.10 0.77 13.65
N GLU A 149 -11.51 -0.42 14.12
CA GLU A 149 -12.24 -0.55 15.38
C GLU A 149 -11.41 -0.06 16.58
N LYS A 150 -10.15 -0.49 16.66
CA LYS A 150 -9.22 -0.10 17.73
C LYS A 150 -8.97 1.41 17.73
N ALA A 151 -8.82 2.02 16.56
CA ALA A 151 -8.67 3.47 16.42
C ALA A 151 -9.90 4.23 16.91
N VAL A 152 -11.11 3.78 16.56
CA VAL A 152 -12.37 4.40 17.03
C VAL A 152 -12.51 4.26 18.55
N LYS A 153 -12.23 3.07 19.10
CA LYS A 153 -12.26 2.83 20.56
C LYS A 153 -11.24 3.69 21.31
N ALA A 154 -10.04 3.88 20.75
CA ALA A 154 -9.01 4.71 21.35
C ALA A 154 -9.32 6.21 21.27
N ALA A 155 -10.01 6.67 20.22
CA ALA A 155 -10.45 8.07 20.09
C ALA A 155 -11.64 8.43 20.99
N ALA A 156 -12.34 7.42 21.52
CA ALA A 156 -13.48 7.57 22.43
C ALA A 156 -13.09 7.59 23.93
N GLN A 157 -11.80 7.37 24.25
CA GLN A 157 -11.23 7.49 25.60
C GLN A 157 -10.63 8.88 25.81
#